data_AF-A0A833PD52-F1
#
_entry.id   AF-A0A833PD52-F1
#
_cell.length_a   1.000
_cell.length_b   1.000
_cell.length_c   1.000
_cell.angle_alpha   90.00
_cell.angle_beta   90.00
_cell.angle_gamma   90.00
#
_symmetry.space_group_name_H-M   'P 1'
#
loop_
_entity.id
_entity.type
_entity.pdbx_description
1 polymer ?
#
loop_
_entity_poly.entity_id
_entity_poly.type
_entity_poly.pdbx_seq_one_letter_code
_entity_poly.pdbx_strand_id
1 'polypeptide(L)'
;MRQGEILSIRRSDIFEDYIHLPMTKNGDARDVPLLDSAKELLKLIPDNGSDKLLNISSSTFQNMFGNRLRKIGLTDFHFHDTRHEGITRMVRKRKIPVEVLAKITGQRLRR
;
A
#
# COMPACT_ATOMS: atom_id res chain seq x y z
N MET A 1 -2.17 -2.38 0.69
CA MET A 1 -0.86 -2.94 1.10
C MET A 1 -0.63 -2.67 2.58
N ARG A 2 0.24 -3.44 3.26
CA ARG A 2 0.66 -3.20 4.65
C ARG A 2 1.68 -2.04 4.69
N GLN A 3 1.84 -1.38 5.84
CA GLN A 3 2.82 -0.28 5.98
C GLN A 3 4.24 -0.73 5.62
N GLY A 4 4.69 -1.86 6.18
CA GLY A 4 6.02 -2.40 5.92
C GLY A 4 6.26 -2.72 4.44
N GLU A 5 5.24 -3.25 3.75
CA GLU A 5 5.31 -3.52 2.30
C GLU A 5 5.56 -2.23 1.53
N ILE A 6 4.80 -1.16 1.83
CA ILE A 6 4.93 0.13 1.15
C ILE A 6 6.32 0.74 1.38
N LEU A 7 6.83 0.67 2.62
CA LEU A 7 8.15 1.20 2.98
C LEU A 7 9.32 0.36 2.46
N SER A 8 9.06 -0.87 2.00
CA SER A 8 10.07 -1.74 1.40
C SER A 8 10.10 -1.71 -0.13
N ILE A 9 9.14 -1.04 -0.79
CA ILE A 9 9.09 -0.97 -2.26
C ILE A 9 10.36 -0.34 -2.79
N ARG A 10 11.00 -1.02 -3.74
CA ARG A 10 12.08 -0.48 -4.56
C ARG A 10 11.53 0.04 -5.87
N ARG A 11 12.24 0.96 -6.51
CA ARG A 11 11.85 1.48 -7.82
C ARG A 11 11.80 0.38 -8.88
N SER A 12 12.67 -0.62 -8.77
CA SER A 12 12.67 -1.81 -9.63
C SER A 12 11.45 -2.72 -9.48
N ASP A 13 10.69 -2.58 -8.38
CA ASP A 13 9.48 -3.37 -8.13
C ASP A 13 8.23 -2.75 -8.79
N ILE A 14 8.36 -1.56 -9.39
CA ILE A 14 7.25 -0.80 -9.96
C ILE A 14 7.21 -1.04 -11.47
N PHE A 15 6.11 -1.62 -11.92
CA PHE A 15 5.82 -1.86 -13.33
C PHE A 15 4.69 -0.93 -13.80
N GLU A 16 4.39 -0.94 -15.10
CA GLU A 16 3.42 -0.04 -15.71
C GLU A 16 2.01 -0.14 -15.07
N ASP A 17 1.56 -1.36 -14.78
CA ASP A 17 0.22 -1.64 -14.28
C ASP A 17 0.18 -2.22 -12.86
N TYR A 18 1.32 -2.52 -12.25
CA TYR A 18 1.36 -3.18 -10.95
C TYR A 18 2.65 -2.91 -10.17
N ILE A 19 2.60 -3.14 -8.86
CA ILE A 19 3.78 -3.21 -8.00
C ILE A 19 3.99 -4.66 -7.58
N HIS A 20 5.19 -5.18 -7.81
CA HIS A 20 5.59 -6.47 -7.30
C HIS A 20 5.97 -6.37 -5.83
N LEU A 21 5.36 -7.18 -4.98
CA LEU A 21 5.74 -7.27 -3.57
C LEU A 21 6.54 -8.55 -3.35
N PRO A 22 7.88 -8.45 -3.19
CA PRO A 22 8.71 -9.62 -2.93
C PRO A 22 8.37 -10.22 -1.56
N MET A 23 8.67 -11.52 -1.40
CA MET A 23 8.30 -12.33 -0.24
C MET A 23 8.55 -11.60 1.09
N THR A 24 7.50 -11.45 1.90
CA THR A 24 7.59 -10.82 3.22
C THR A 24 7.55 -11.88 4.31
N LYS A 25 7.97 -11.52 5.53
CA LYS A 25 8.00 -12.42 6.70
C LYS A 25 6.67 -13.15 6.99
N ASN A 26 5.54 -12.68 6.47
CA ASN A 26 4.19 -13.20 6.75
C ASN A 26 3.30 -13.30 5.49
N GLY A 27 3.85 -13.50 4.29
CA GLY A 27 3.02 -13.62 3.09
C GLY A 27 3.76 -14.01 1.81
N ASP A 28 2.99 -14.55 0.87
CA ASP A 28 3.44 -14.93 -0.46
C ASP A 28 3.77 -13.70 -1.31
N ALA A 29 4.70 -13.87 -2.25
CA ALA A 29 4.97 -12.88 -3.28
C ALA A 29 3.71 -12.64 -4.10
N ARG A 30 3.42 -11.39 -4.44
CA ARG A 30 2.21 -11.04 -5.20
C ARG A 30 2.35 -9.72 -5.92
N ASP A 31 1.56 -9.58 -6.98
CA ASP A 31 1.43 -8.33 -7.72
C ASP A 31 0.18 -7.57 -7.27
N VAL A 32 0.37 -6.28 -7.00
CA VAL A 32 -0.70 -5.37 -6.62
C VAL A 32 -0.99 -4.44 -7.79
N PRO A 33 -2.15 -4.57 -8.47
CA PRO A 33 -2.48 -3.73 -9.61
C PRO A 33 -2.63 -2.27 -9.19
N LEU A 34 -2.15 -1.38 -10.04
CA LEU A 34 -2.21 0.07 -9.88
C LEU A 34 -3.45 0.63 -10.57
N LEU A 35 -4.13 1.53 -9.86
CA LEU A 35 -5.14 2.39 -10.46
C LEU A 35 -4.47 3.56 -11.16
N ASP A 36 -5.13 4.15 -12.16
CA ASP A 36 -4.59 5.35 -12.84
C ASP A 36 -4.24 6.45 -11.84
N SER A 37 -5.11 6.69 -10.85
CA SER A 37 -4.84 7.63 -9.77
C SER A 37 -3.60 7.27 -8.94
N ALA A 38 -3.31 5.99 -8.76
CA ALA A 38 -2.11 5.54 -8.07
C ALA A 38 -0.86 5.77 -8.92
N LYS A 39 -0.93 5.53 -10.24
CA LYS A 39 0.15 5.84 -11.18
C LYS A 39 0.49 7.33 -11.18
N GLU A 40 -0.52 8.20 -11.18
CA GLU A 40 -0.31 9.64 -11.08
C GLU A 40 0.37 10.05 -9.76
N LEU A 41 -0.03 9.44 -8.62
CA LEU A 41 0.64 9.71 -7.34
C LEU A 41 2.09 9.25 -7.32
N LEU A 42 2.42 8.13 -7.98
CA LEU A 42 3.81 7.66 -8.07
C LEU A 42 4.70 8.63 -8.85
N LYS A 43 4.18 9.28 -9.89
CA LYS A 43 4.91 10.30 -10.66
C LYS A 43 5.30 11.54 -9.83
N LEU A 44 4.59 11.82 -8.74
CA LEU A 44 4.89 12.94 -7.85
C LEU A 44 6.05 12.66 -6.90
N ILE A 45 6.51 11.41 -6.79
CA ILE A 45 7.60 11.04 -5.89
C ILE A 45 8.93 11.35 -6.59
N PRO A 46 9.69 12.35 -6.10
CA PRO A 46 10.92 12.77 -6.77
C PRO A 46 11.94 11.63 -6.74
N ASP A 47 12.74 11.53 -7.80
CA ASP A 47 13.92 10.68 -7.80
C ASP A 47 15.04 11.38 -7.02
N ASN A 48 15.45 10.77 -5.92
CA ASN A 48 16.51 11.24 -5.03
C ASN A 48 17.76 10.35 -5.12
N GLY A 49 17.86 9.50 -6.14
CA GLY A 49 18.96 8.54 -6.31
C GLY A 49 18.92 7.35 -5.34
N SER A 50 17.85 7.21 -4.54
CA SER A 50 17.62 6.03 -3.71
C SER A 50 16.90 4.95 -4.49
N ASP A 51 17.35 3.70 -4.33
CA ASP A 51 16.64 2.54 -4.84
C ASP A 51 15.26 2.35 -4.17
N LYS A 52 15.13 2.75 -2.90
CA LYS A 52 13.82 2.73 -2.22
C LYS A 52 12.93 3.83 -2.76
N LEU A 53 11.66 3.50 -3.04
CA LEU A 53 10.66 4.48 -3.44
C LEU A 53 10.47 5.55 -2.35
N LEU A 54 10.36 5.11 -1.09
CA LEU A 54 10.25 5.98 0.08
C LEU A 54 11.41 5.68 1.03
N ASN A 55 12.42 6.55 1.01
CA ASN A 55 13.59 6.41 1.89
C ASN A 55 13.33 7.00 3.28
N ILE A 56 12.35 6.45 4.01
CA ILE A 56 12.02 6.84 5.39
C ILE A 56 11.85 5.60 6.27
N SER A 57 12.15 5.74 7.56
CA SER A 57 11.96 4.64 8.52
C SER A 57 10.49 4.47 8.91
N SER A 58 10.15 3.29 9.44
CA SER A 58 8.81 2.99 9.95
C SER A 58 8.38 3.95 11.07
N SER A 59 9.30 4.33 11.97
CA SER A 59 9.01 5.27 13.05
C SER A 59 8.77 6.69 12.53
N THR A 60 9.57 7.15 11.57
CA THR A 60 9.37 8.46 10.91
C THR A 60 8.03 8.50 10.21
N PHE A 61 7.66 7.44 9.48
CA PHE A 61 6.36 7.34 8.84
C PHE A 61 5.21 7.43 9.85
N GLN A 62 5.27 6.67 10.94
CA GLN A 62 4.24 6.67 11.99
C GLN A 62 4.08 8.07 12.62
N ASN A 63 5.19 8.75 12.89
CA ASN A 63 5.18 10.12 13.41
C ASN A 63 4.57 11.11 12.41
N MET A 64 4.97 11.06 11.13
CA MET A 64 4.42 11.93 10.09
C MET A 64 2.92 11.71 9.92
N PHE A 65 2.48 10.45 9.89
CA PHE A 65 1.07 10.09 9.76
C PHE A 65 0.27 10.59 10.97
N GLY A 66 0.72 10.31 12.20
CA GLY A 66 0.05 10.78 13.43
C GLY A 66 0.00 12.31 13.52
N ASN A 67 1.06 13.00 13.12
CA ASN A 67 1.08 14.47 13.04
C ASN A 67 0.06 15.00 12.04
N ARG A 68 -0.11 14.33 10.89
CA ARG A 68 -1.10 14.71 9.89
C ARG A 68 -2.53 14.51 10.40
N LEU A 69 -2.80 13.40 11.07
CA LEU A 69 -4.11 13.12 11.69
C LEU A 69 -4.48 14.15 12.75
N ARG A 70 -3.53 14.48 13.64
CA ARG A 70 -3.73 15.52 14.65
C ARG A 70 -4.03 16.87 14.03
N LYS A 71 -3.35 17.24 12.94
CA LYS A 71 -3.59 18.50 12.23
C LYS A 71 -5.00 18.63 11.65
N ILE A 72 -5.62 17.51 11.28
CA ILE A 72 -7.00 17.50 10.75
C ILE A 72 -8.05 17.13 11.80
N GLY A 73 -7.64 16.93 13.06
CA GLY A 73 -8.53 16.56 14.16
C GLY A 73 -9.10 15.13 14.09
N LEU A 74 -8.49 14.23 13.31
CA LEU A 74 -8.95 12.84 13.22
C LEU A 74 -8.33 12.01 14.35
N THR A 75 -9.17 11.53 15.27
CA THR A 75 -8.79 10.66 16.39
C THR A 75 -9.05 9.18 16.07
N ASP A 76 -8.34 8.29 16.77
CA ASP A 76 -8.52 6.83 16.69
C ASP A 76 -8.44 6.23 15.27
N PHE A 77 -7.64 6.84 14.39
CA PHE A 77 -7.40 6.36 13.03
C PHE A 77 -5.97 5.87 12.88
N HIS A 78 -5.81 4.63 12.44
CA HIS A 78 -4.52 3.99 12.26
C HIS A 78 -4.24 3.73 10.78
N PHE A 79 -2.96 3.60 10.43
CA PHE A 79 -2.61 3.37 9.02
C PHE A 79 -3.20 2.05 8.48
N HIS A 80 -3.37 1.02 9.32
CA HIS A 80 -3.96 -0.24 8.88
C HIS A 80 -5.44 -0.11 8.48
N ASP A 81 -6.16 0.92 8.96
CA ASP A 81 -7.54 1.21 8.57
C ASP A 81 -7.64 1.64 7.10
N THR A 82 -6.58 2.27 6.57
CA THR A 82 -6.51 2.61 5.13
C THR A 82 -6.55 1.35 4.26
N ARG A 83 -5.97 0.26 4.73
CA ARG A 83 -6.00 -1.03 4.04
C ARG A 83 -7.39 -1.64 4.12
N HIS A 84 -8.05 -1.62 5.28
CA HIS A 84 -9.43 -2.08 5.41
C HIS A 84 -10.37 -1.30 4.49
N GLU A 85 -10.28 0.02 4.48
CA GLU A 85 -11.10 0.87 3.62
C GLU A 85 -10.81 0.62 2.13
N GLY A 86 -9.54 0.43 1.75
CA GLY A 86 -9.16 0.08 0.38
C GLY A 86 -9.82 -1.22 -0.09
N ILE A 87 -9.82 -2.26 0.75
CA ILE A 87 -10.48 -3.55 0.48
C ILE A 87 -11.99 -3.34 0.36
N THR A 88 -12.60 -2.63 1.30
CA THR A 88 -14.04 -2.32 1.29
C THR A 88 -14.45 -1.59 0.00
N ARG A 89 -13.66 -0.62 -0.47
CA ARG A 89 -13.90 0.09 -1.73
C ARG A 89 -13.76 -0.81 -2.95
N MET A 90 -12.77 -1.71 -2.98
CA MET A 90 -12.60 -2.67 -4.07
C MET A 90 -13.83 -3.57 -4.21
N VAL A 91 -14.35 -4.07 -3.10
CA VAL A 91 -15.57 -4.91 -3.08
C VAL A 91 -16.80 -4.09 -3.47
N ARG A 92 -17.06 -2.98 -2.78
CA ARG A 92 -18.33 -2.24 -2.91
C ARG A 92 -18.43 -1.40 -4.18
N LYS A 93 -17.33 -0.77 -4.61
CA LYS A 93 -17.34 0.16 -5.75
C LYS A 93 -16.88 -0.49 -7.05
N ARG A 94 -15.87 -1.35 -7.00
CA ARG A 94 -15.31 -2.00 -8.20
C ARG A 94 -15.84 -3.42 -8.43
N LYS A 95 -16.62 -3.97 -7.49
CA LYS A 95 -17.23 -5.30 -7.58
C LYS A 95 -16.20 -6.39 -7.92
N ILE A 96 -14.98 -6.25 -7.38
CA ILE A 96 -13.90 -7.20 -7.62
C ILE A 96 -14.28 -8.55 -6.99
N PRO A 97 -14.18 -9.68 -7.72
CA PRO A 97 -14.42 -11.01 -7.17
C PRO A 97 -13.53 -11.31 -5.96
N VAL A 98 -14.06 -12.05 -4.97
CA VAL A 98 -13.36 -12.34 -3.70
C VAL A 98 -12.03 -13.07 -3.93
N GLU A 99 -11.95 -13.94 -4.91
CA GLU A 99 -10.73 -14.68 -5.27
C GLU A 99 -9.61 -13.75 -5.76
N VAL A 100 -9.97 -12.77 -6.60
CA VAL A 100 -9.04 -11.75 -7.11
C VAL A 100 -8.63 -10.82 -5.97
N LEU A 101 -9.57 -10.45 -5.10
CA LEU A 101 -9.31 -9.63 -3.92
C LEU A 101 -8.31 -10.31 -2.98
N ALA A 102 -8.44 -11.61 -2.73
CA ALA A 102 -7.52 -12.37 -1.89
C ALA A 102 -6.09 -12.34 -2.46
N LYS A 103 -5.94 -12.52 -3.77
CA LYS A 103 -4.64 -12.43 -4.47
C LYS A 103 -4.02 -11.04 -4.35
N ILE A 104 -4.78 -9.97 -4.60
CA ILE A 104 -4.28 -8.59 -4.53
C ILE A 104 -3.88 -8.22 -3.09
N THR A 105 -4.71 -8.60 -2.13
CA THR A 105 -4.55 -8.19 -0.74
C THR A 105 -3.53 -9.06 -0.01
N GLY A 106 -3.31 -10.31 -0.42
CA GLY A 106 -2.52 -11.28 0.32
C GLY A 106 -3.24 -11.78 1.59
N GLN A 107 -4.57 -11.73 1.61
CA GLN A 107 -5.37 -12.41 2.63
C GLN A 107 -5.51 -13.88 2.26
N ARG A 108 -5.20 -14.77 3.22
CA ARG A 108 -5.51 -16.19 3.08
C ARG A 108 -7.01 -16.36 3.29
N LEU A 109 -7.74 -16.75 2.25
CA LEU A 109 -9.12 -17.19 2.40
C LEU A 109 -9.07 -18.47 3.25
N ARG A 110 -9.51 -18.39 4.51
CA ARG A 110 -9.84 -19.60 5.25
C ARG A 110 -11.06 -20.20 4.57
N ARG A 111 -10.86 -21.37 3.94
CA ARG A 111 -11.95 -22.23 3.48
C ARG A 111 -12.77 -22.71 4.66
#